data_AF-A0A6P0TBF4-F1
#
_entry.id   AF-A0A6P0TBF4-F1
#
_cell.length_a   1.000
_cell.length_b   1.000
_cell.length_c   1.000
_cell.angle_alpha   90.00
_cell.angle_beta   90.00
_cell.angle_gamma   90.00
#
_symmetry.space_group_name_H-M   'P 1'
#
loop_
_entity.id
_entity.type
_entity.pdbx_description
1 polymer ?
#
loop_
_entity_poly.entity_id
_entity_poly.type
_entity_poly.pdbx_seq_one_letter_code
_entity_poly.pdbx_strand_id
1 'polypeptide(L)'
;WEEGKAPDVIIELISDSTANTDKTTKKLVYQDQVRVPEYFWYDPFNPEDFAGFRLHNGVYQPLTEDEQGRLISERLGLALVRWQGVYKNNVDTTWLRWATLEGIVLPTAEEIAVQAQEEAAQAQQEATQAQQEAIQAQQEATQAQQEATQAQQEATQAQQEATQAQQQAAQAQQQLAQAQERAEQLAARLRAMGVDPDQV
;
A
#
# COMPACT_ATOMS: atom_id res chain seq x y z
N TRP A 1 32.12 -7.96 -26.56
CA TRP A 1 31.05 -7.48 -27.45
C TRP A 1 30.48 -8.69 -28.18
N GLU A 2 29.38 -9.22 -27.68
CA GLU A 2 28.54 -10.23 -28.35
C GLU A 2 27.21 -9.56 -28.69
N GLU A 3 27.17 -8.66 -29.66
CA GLU A 3 25.92 -8.20 -30.27
C GLU A 3 26.25 -7.49 -31.58
N GLY A 4 25.68 -7.97 -32.69
CA GLY A 4 25.96 -7.50 -34.05
C GLY A 4 25.43 -6.09 -34.37
N LYS A 5 25.10 -5.27 -33.36
CA LYS A 5 24.63 -3.89 -33.51
C LYS A 5 25.55 -2.95 -32.72
N ALA A 6 26.02 -1.89 -33.37
CA ALA A 6 26.76 -0.81 -32.73
C ALA A 6 25.86 -0.06 -31.71
N PRO A 7 26.43 0.47 -30.62
CA PRO A 7 25.68 1.24 -29.64
C PRO A 7 25.09 2.52 -30.27
N ASP A 8 23.95 2.95 -29.77
CA ASP A 8 23.28 4.17 -30.24
C ASP A 8 23.95 5.45 -29.69
N VAL A 9 24.61 5.35 -28.52
CA VAL A 9 25.35 6.43 -27.86
C VAL A 9 26.61 5.88 -27.20
N ILE A 10 27.71 6.63 -27.24
CA ILE A 10 28.91 6.40 -26.42
C ILE A 10 29.19 7.64 -25.56
N ILE A 11 29.55 7.42 -24.30
CA ILE A 11 30.02 8.46 -23.37
C ILE A 11 31.38 8.01 -22.84
N GLU A 12 32.42 8.80 -23.03
CA GLU A 12 33.75 8.57 -22.47
C GLU A 12 34.00 9.52 -21.29
N LEU A 13 34.40 8.97 -20.13
CA LEU A 13 34.88 9.75 -19.01
C LEU A 13 36.38 9.94 -19.17
N ILE A 14 36.80 11.18 -19.43
CA ILE A 14 38.18 11.50 -19.76
C ILE A 14 38.96 11.94 -18.52
N SER A 15 40.27 11.77 -18.59
CA SER A 15 41.26 12.23 -17.64
C SER A 15 42.50 12.71 -18.39
N ASP A 16 43.46 13.37 -17.71
CA ASP A 16 44.70 13.84 -18.34
C ASP A 16 45.42 12.76 -19.18
N SER A 17 45.39 11.49 -18.75
CA SER A 17 46.06 10.38 -19.44
C SER A 17 45.28 9.81 -20.64
N THR A 18 43.98 10.09 -20.74
CA THR A 18 43.07 9.50 -21.74
C THR A 18 42.52 10.54 -22.74
N ALA A 19 42.50 11.82 -22.36
CA ALA A 19 41.92 12.93 -23.12
C ALA A 19 42.38 12.98 -24.58
N ASN A 20 43.68 12.82 -24.86
CA ASN A 20 44.18 12.87 -26.24
C ASN A 20 43.59 11.74 -27.10
N THR A 21 43.56 10.52 -26.57
CA THR A 21 43.08 9.34 -27.30
C THR A 21 41.57 9.39 -27.52
N ASP A 22 40.80 9.83 -26.52
CA ASP A 22 39.34 9.88 -26.57
C ASP A 22 38.83 11.02 -27.47
N LYS A 23 39.50 12.17 -27.46
CA LYS A 23 39.12 13.32 -28.30
C LYS A 23 39.57 13.20 -29.75
N THR A 24 40.53 12.32 -30.06
CA THR A 24 41.08 12.16 -31.41
C THR A 24 40.82 10.76 -31.97
N THR A 25 41.63 9.78 -31.59
CA THR A 25 41.67 8.44 -32.19
C THR A 25 40.37 7.68 -32.01
N LYS A 26 39.83 7.59 -30.78
CA LYS A 26 38.56 6.86 -30.54
C LYS A 26 37.39 7.54 -31.24
N LYS A 27 37.30 8.87 -31.17
CA LYS A 27 36.28 9.64 -31.88
C LYS A 27 36.26 9.32 -33.38
N LEU A 28 37.42 9.24 -34.03
CA LEU A 28 37.49 8.87 -35.46
C LEU A 28 37.08 7.42 -35.71
N VAL A 29 37.48 6.47 -34.84
CA VAL A 29 37.05 5.06 -34.96
C VAL A 29 35.52 4.94 -34.84
N TYR A 30 34.92 5.61 -33.85
CA TYR A 30 33.48 5.61 -33.67
C TYR A 30 32.74 6.31 -34.83
N GLN A 31 33.34 7.34 -35.42
CA GLN A 31 32.79 8.07 -36.56
C GLN A 31 32.84 7.27 -37.87
N ASP A 32 34.02 6.74 -38.21
CA ASP A 32 34.32 6.29 -39.56
C ASP A 32 34.09 4.79 -39.74
N GLN A 33 34.31 4.01 -38.68
CA GLN A 33 34.21 2.54 -38.70
C GLN A 33 32.92 2.06 -38.03
N VAL A 34 32.69 2.46 -36.77
CA VAL A 34 31.57 1.94 -35.97
C VAL A 34 30.25 2.66 -36.29
N ARG A 35 30.33 3.91 -36.78
CA ARG A 35 29.17 4.76 -37.15
C ARG A 35 28.21 4.96 -35.98
N VAL A 36 28.74 5.19 -34.78
CA VAL A 36 27.93 5.49 -33.59
C VAL A 36 27.18 6.82 -33.84
N PRO A 37 25.86 6.86 -33.65
CA PRO A 37 25.07 8.06 -33.94
C PRO A 37 25.44 9.29 -33.09
N GLU A 38 25.71 9.10 -31.80
CA GLU A 38 26.09 10.20 -30.90
C GLU A 38 27.25 9.80 -29.98
N TYR A 39 28.19 10.72 -29.80
CA TYR A 39 29.41 10.53 -29.02
C TYR A 39 29.59 11.71 -28.06
N PHE A 40 29.85 11.42 -26.79
CA PHE A 40 30.04 12.42 -25.74
C PHE A 40 31.33 12.16 -24.98
N TRP A 41 31.92 13.22 -24.43
CA TRP A 41 32.94 13.10 -23.41
C TRP A 41 32.69 14.06 -22.25
N TYR A 42 33.24 13.72 -21.09
CA TYR A 42 33.19 14.56 -19.90
C TYR A 42 34.40 14.34 -19.02
N ASP A 43 35.04 15.42 -18.59
CA ASP A 43 36.10 15.40 -17.59
C ASP A 43 35.52 15.67 -16.18
N PRO A 44 35.49 14.67 -15.27
CA PRO A 44 35.02 14.89 -13.91
C PRO A 44 35.95 15.78 -13.07
N PHE A 45 37.19 16.04 -13.51
CA PHE A 45 38.15 16.93 -12.85
C PHE A 45 38.16 18.34 -13.45
N ASN A 46 37.58 18.51 -14.64
CA ASN A 46 37.30 19.80 -15.26
C ASN A 46 35.87 19.82 -15.83
N PRO A 47 34.84 20.09 -15.00
CA PRO A 47 33.43 19.93 -15.39
C PRO A 47 32.95 20.81 -16.55
N GLU A 48 33.74 21.78 -17.00
CA GLU A 48 33.48 22.57 -18.19
C GLU A 48 33.96 21.88 -19.49
N ASP A 49 34.79 20.84 -19.38
CA ASP A 49 35.20 20.00 -20.50
C ASP A 49 34.18 18.90 -20.75
N PHE A 50 33.01 19.36 -21.22
CA PHE A 50 31.85 18.57 -21.56
C PHE A 50 31.48 18.84 -23.01
N ALA A 51 31.41 17.80 -23.84
CA ALA A 51 31.02 17.98 -25.23
C ALA A 51 30.28 16.76 -25.78
N GLY A 52 29.41 17.02 -26.75
CA GLY A 52 28.65 16.02 -27.48
C GLY A 52 28.78 16.23 -28.97
N PHE A 53 28.63 15.15 -29.72
CA PHE A 53 28.70 15.16 -31.17
C PHE A 53 27.65 14.23 -31.75
N ARG A 54 27.05 14.64 -32.87
CA ARG A 54 26.11 13.83 -33.63
C ARG A 54 26.65 13.54 -35.01
N LEU A 55 26.53 12.28 -35.44
CA LEU A 55 26.96 11.85 -36.75
C LEU A 55 25.97 12.37 -37.81
N HIS A 56 26.44 13.25 -38.68
CA HIS A 56 25.67 13.78 -39.79
C HIS A 56 26.48 13.64 -41.09
N ASN A 57 25.90 12.99 -42.11
CA ASN A 57 26.59 12.67 -43.37
C ASN A 57 27.96 11.99 -43.17
N GLY A 58 28.05 11.12 -42.16
CA GLY A 58 29.25 10.35 -41.85
C GLY A 58 30.34 11.12 -41.11
N VAL A 59 30.08 12.35 -40.65
CA VAL A 59 31.03 13.16 -39.87
C VAL A 59 30.34 13.67 -38.60
N TYR A 60 31.07 13.66 -37.49
CA TYR A 60 30.59 14.20 -36.23
C TYR A 60 30.51 15.72 -36.26
N GLN A 61 29.31 16.25 -36.02
CA GLN A 61 29.07 17.67 -35.79
C GLN A 61 28.88 17.92 -34.29
N PRO A 62 29.46 18.99 -33.72
CA PRO A 62 29.31 19.31 -32.31
C PRO A 62 27.86 19.65 -31.97
N LEU A 63 27.42 19.20 -30.80
CA LEU A 63 26.16 19.61 -30.17
C LEU A 63 26.40 20.86 -29.33
N THR A 64 25.38 21.70 -29.21
CA THR A 64 25.40 22.88 -28.33
C THR A 64 24.58 22.57 -27.09
N GLU A 65 25.06 23.01 -25.93
CA GLU A 65 24.28 22.97 -24.70
C GLU A 65 23.03 23.85 -24.83
N ASP A 66 21.93 23.40 -24.23
CA ASP A 66 20.74 24.22 -24.10
C ASP A 66 20.90 25.32 -23.03
N GLU A 67 19.85 26.11 -22.81
CA GLU A 67 19.84 27.21 -21.83
C GLU A 67 20.13 26.74 -20.40
N GLN A 68 19.95 25.44 -20.12
CA GLN A 68 20.18 24.82 -18.82
C GLN A 68 21.54 24.10 -18.74
N GLY A 69 22.39 24.24 -19.77
CA GLY A 69 23.72 23.60 -19.80
C GLY A 69 23.68 22.10 -20.07
N ARG A 70 22.63 21.61 -20.73
CA ARG A 70 22.41 20.17 -21.00
C ARG A 70 22.72 19.84 -22.45
N LEU A 71 23.22 18.63 -22.69
CA LEU A 71 23.36 18.09 -24.04
C LEU A 71 22.22 17.11 -24.35
N ILE A 72 21.44 17.41 -25.38
CA ILE A 72 20.26 16.61 -25.74
C ILE A 72 20.65 15.49 -26.71
N SER A 73 20.39 14.25 -26.30
CA SER A 73 20.44 13.08 -27.17
C SER A 73 19.10 12.95 -27.90
N GLU A 74 19.10 13.17 -29.22
CA GLU A 74 17.90 12.94 -30.04
C GLU A 74 17.63 11.44 -30.21
N ARG A 75 18.68 10.62 -30.12
CA ARG A 75 18.57 9.16 -30.26
C ARG A 75 17.83 8.55 -29.08
N LEU A 76 18.10 9.04 -27.87
CA LEU A 76 17.49 8.53 -26.65
C LEU A 76 16.25 9.33 -26.21
N GLY A 77 16.07 10.56 -26.72
CA GLY A 77 15.04 11.47 -26.22
C GLY A 77 15.30 11.91 -24.78
N LEU A 78 16.59 12.02 -24.39
CA LEU A 78 17.03 12.32 -23.04
C LEU A 78 18.05 13.46 -23.05
N ALA A 79 18.15 14.16 -21.93
CA ALA A 79 19.16 15.18 -21.68
C ALA A 79 20.28 14.59 -20.82
N LEU A 80 21.53 14.79 -21.23
CA LEU A 80 22.70 14.50 -20.41
C LEU A 80 23.00 15.74 -19.57
N VAL A 81 22.96 15.58 -18.24
CA VAL A 81 23.05 16.70 -17.29
C VAL A 81 24.23 16.51 -16.34
N ARG A 82 24.84 17.64 -15.96
CA ARG A 82 25.79 17.72 -14.84
C ARG A 82 25.00 17.74 -13.54
N TRP A 83 25.22 16.76 -12.68
CA TRP A 83 24.52 16.56 -11.42
C TRP A 83 25.52 16.50 -10.27
N GLN A 84 25.37 17.39 -9.29
CA GLN A 84 26.22 17.39 -8.09
C GLN A 84 25.67 16.39 -7.06
N GLY A 85 26.54 15.50 -6.58
CA GLY A 85 26.23 14.68 -5.43
C GLY A 85 27.18 13.50 -5.25
N VAL A 86 26.81 12.61 -4.34
CA VAL A 86 27.61 11.45 -3.97
C VAL A 86 27.22 10.26 -4.83
N TYR A 87 28.20 9.70 -5.54
CA TYR A 87 28.00 8.50 -6.34
C TYR A 87 29.28 7.66 -6.37
N LYS A 88 29.16 6.37 -6.66
CA LYS A 88 30.24 5.34 -6.76
C LYS A 88 31.40 5.51 -5.78
N ASN A 89 31.50 4.62 -4.80
CA ASN A 89 32.53 4.65 -3.75
C ASN A 89 32.45 5.92 -2.87
N ASN A 90 31.26 6.49 -2.71
CA ASN A 90 30.98 7.62 -1.83
C ASN A 90 31.76 8.90 -2.19
N VAL A 91 31.94 9.15 -3.49
CA VAL A 91 32.64 10.35 -3.99
C VAL A 91 31.62 11.46 -4.28
N ASP A 92 31.76 12.57 -3.57
CA ASP A 92 30.98 13.79 -3.77
C ASP A 92 31.63 14.66 -4.87
N THR A 93 31.00 14.73 -6.04
CA THR A 93 31.48 15.54 -7.18
C THR A 93 30.33 15.81 -8.17
N THR A 94 30.64 16.51 -9.26
CA THR A 94 29.74 16.66 -10.39
C THR A 94 29.84 15.43 -11.30
N TRP A 95 28.78 14.64 -11.32
CA TRP A 95 28.61 13.47 -12.18
C TRP A 95 27.75 13.80 -13.41
N LEU A 96 27.81 12.95 -14.43
CA LEU A 96 26.80 12.95 -15.48
C LEU A 96 25.64 12.03 -15.12
N ARG A 97 24.41 12.51 -15.34
CA ARG A 97 23.19 11.70 -15.28
C ARG A 97 22.32 11.93 -16.50
N TRP A 98 21.55 10.92 -16.87
CA TRP A 98 20.46 11.09 -17.81
C TRP A 98 19.27 11.72 -17.09
N ALA A 99 18.60 12.65 -17.76
CA ALA A 99 17.33 13.22 -17.36
C ALA A 99 16.34 13.18 -18.52
N THR A 100 15.05 13.19 -18.21
CA THR A 100 14.02 13.44 -19.21
C THR A 100 14.16 14.87 -19.76
N LEU A 101 13.51 15.17 -20.89
CA LEU A 101 13.57 16.51 -21.48
C LEU A 101 12.96 17.58 -20.56
N GLU A 102 12.01 17.18 -19.71
CA GLU A 102 11.41 17.99 -18.64
C GLU A 102 12.36 18.26 -17.46
N GLY A 103 13.55 17.63 -17.45
CA GLY A 103 14.57 17.81 -16.43
C GLY A 103 14.47 16.84 -15.25
N ILE A 104 13.69 15.76 -15.36
CA ILE A 104 13.59 14.75 -14.30
C ILE A 104 14.77 13.78 -14.45
N VAL A 105 15.66 13.77 -13.46
CA VAL A 105 16.83 12.87 -13.45
C VAL A 105 16.37 11.42 -13.33
N LEU A 106 16.88 10.56 -14.22
CA LEU A 106 16.57 9.13 -14.20
C LEU A 106 17.28 8.47 -13.02
N PRO A 107 16.56 7.68 -12.20
CA PRO A 107 17.16 6.99 -11.06
C PRO A 107 18.12 5.91 -11.53
N THR A 108 19.15 5.68 -10.73
CA THR A 108 20.07 4.55 -10.86
C THR A 108 19.38 3.27 -10.39
N ALA A 109 19.93 2.12 -10.77
CA ALA A 109 19.40 0.83 -10.31
C ALA A 109 19.42 0.70 -8.78
N GLU A 110 20.40 1.33 -8.12
CA GLU A 110 20.51 1.37 -6.66
C GLU A 110 19.40 2.22 -6.04
N GLU A 111 19.17 3.44 -6.56
CA GLU A 111 18.05 4.29 -6.10
C GLU A 111 16.68 3.63 -6.32
N ILE A 112 16.47 2.96 -7.46
CA ILE A 112 15.24 2.17 -7.71
C ILE A 112 15.11 1.05 -6.68
N ALA A 113 16.19 0.33 -6.38
CA ALA A 113 16.16 -0.76 -5.42
C ALA A 113 15.85 -0.27 -4.00
N VAL A 114 16.43 0.86 -3.58
CA VAL A 114 16.13 1.50 -2.29
C VAL A 114 14.66 1.90 -2.24
N GLN A 115 14.15 2.60 -3.25
CA GLN A 115 12.75 3.00 -3.30
C GLN A 115 11.81 1.78 -3.24
N ALA A 116 12.11 0.73 -4.00
CA ALA A 116 11.30 -0.50 -3.98
C ALA A 116 11.34 -1.21 -2.61
N GLN A 117 12.47 -1.15 -1.90
CA GLN A 117 12.58 -1.67 -0.53
C GLN A 117 11.75 -0.85 0.45
N GLU A 118 11.77 0.47 0.34
CA GLU A 118 10.96 1.36 1.18
C GLU A 118 9.47 1.14 0.95
N GLU A 119 9.03 1.07 -0.31
CA GLU A 119 7.64 0.77 -0.70
C GLU A 119 7.21 -0.61 -0.18
N ALA A 120 8.06 -1.63 -0.30
CA ALA A 120 7.78 -2.96 0.22
C ALA A 120 7.68 -2.98 1.75
N ALA A 121 8.54 -2.25 2.45
CA ALA A 121 8.50 -2.13 3.90
C ALA A 121 7.23 -1.42 4.38
N GLN A 122 6.83 -0.34 3.70
CA GLN A 122 5.57 0.36 4.00
C GLN A 122 4.37 -0.55 3.78
N ALA A 123 4.29 -1.24 2.64
CA ALA A 123 3.21 -2.17 2.33
C ALA A 123 3.13 -3.31 3.37
N GLN A 124 4.27 -3.81 3.84
CA GLN A 124 4.31 -4.82 4.89
C GLN A 124 3.81 -4.28 6.24
N GLN A 125 4.15 -3.04 6.58
CA GLN A 125 3.65 -2.38 7.79
C GLN A 125 2.13 -2.21 7.74
N GLU A 126 1.59 -1.69 6.62
CA GLU A 126 0.15 -1.52 6.40
C GLU A 126 -0.58 -2.86 6.48
N ALA A 127 -0.04 -3.91 5.85
CA ALA A 127 -0.62 -5.25 5.92
C ALA A 127 -0.64 -5.81 7.35
N THR A 128 0.42 -5.56 8.13
CA THR A 128 0.48 -5.99 9.54
C THR A 128 -0.55 -5.25 10.39
N GLN A 129 -0.73 -3.95 10.18
CA GLN A 129 -1.75 -3.17 10.87
C GLN A 129 -3.16 -3.65 10.53
N ALA A 130 -3.45 -3.86 9.25
CA ALA A 130 -4.75 -4.36 8.80
C ALA A 130 -5.06 -5.75 9.39
N GLN A 131 -4.04 -6.62 9.52
CA GLN A 131 -4.21 -7.92 10.18
C GLN A 131 -4.53 -7.76 11.67
N GLN A 132 -3.88 -6.85 12.38
CA GLN A 132 -4.16 -6.59 13.80
C GLN A 132 -5.59 -6.06 13.99
N GLU A 133 -6.01 -5.10 13.18
CA GLU A 133 -7.38 -4.57 13.19
C GLU A 133 -8.41 -5.66 12.89
N ALA A 134 -8.15 -6.54 11.92
CA ALA A 134 -9.03 -7.67 11.60
C ALA A 134 -9.13 -8.67 12.76
N ILE A 135 -8.02 -8.97 13.44
CA ILE A 135 -8.01 -9.84 14.61
C ILE A 135 -8.82 -9.22 15.75
N GLN A 136 -8.65 -7.92 16.01
CA GLN A 136 -9.41 -7.22 17.04
C GLN A 136 -10.91 -7.21 16.72
N ALA A 137 -11.29 -6.87 15.50
CA ALA A 137 -12.69 -6.89 15.07
C ALA A 137 -13.31 -8.30 15.21
N GLN A 138 -12.54 -9.35 14.90
CA GLN A 138 -12.99 -10.73 15.09
C GLN A 138 -13.18 -11.09 16.58
N GLN A 139 -12.30 -10.61 17.46
CA GLN A 139 -12.43 -10.80 18.91
C GLN A 139 -13.68 -10.10 19.44
N GLU A 140 -13.89 -8.83 19.09
CA GLU A 140 -15.07 -8.06 19.47
C GLU A 140 -16.37 -8.70 18.95
N ALA A 141 -16.39 -9.16 17.70
CA ALA A 141 -17.53 -9.87 17.13
C ALA A 141 -17.83 -11.19 17.88
N THR A 142 -16.79 -11.92 18.27
CA THR A 142 -16.91 -13.16 19.03
C THR A 142 -17.48 -12.89 20.42
N GLN A 143 -17.01 -11.85 21.10
CA GLN A 143 -17.52 -11.44 22.41
C GLN A 143 -18.99 -11.01 22.32
N ALA A 144 -19.33 -10.14 21.36
CA ALA A 144 -20.71 -9.72 21.14
C ALA A 144 -21.65 -10.90 20.87
N GLN A 145 -21.18 -11.92 20.14
CA GLN A 145 -21.95 -13.13 19.89
C GLN A 145 -22.15 -13.99 21.15
N GLN A 146 -21.14 -14.07 22.02
CA GLN A 146 -21.27 -14.74 23.33
C GLN A 146 -22.28 -14.03 24.22
N GLU A 147 -22.19 -12.70 24.34
CA GLU A 147 -23.12 -11.88 25.11
C GLU A 147 -24.56 -12.00 24.59
N ALA A 148 -24.75 -11.95 23.26
CA ALA A 148 -26.05 -12.15 22.63
C ALA A 148 -26.62 -13.56 22.91
N THR A 149 -25.76 -14.59 22.90
CA THR A 149 -26.17 -15.96 23.21
C THR A 149 -26.60 -16.09 24.67
N GLN A 150 -25.87 -15.47 25.61
CA GLN A 150 -26.24 -15.46 27.01
C GLN A 150 -27.56 -14.73 27.25
N ALA A 151 -27.73 -13.53 26.68
CA ALA A 151 -28.96 -12.77 26.80
C ALA A 151 -30.17 -13.54 26.24
N GLN A 152 -29.99 -14.30 25.16
CA GLN A 152 -31.03 -15.16 24.60
C GLN A 152 -31.40 -16.31 25.55
N GLN A 153 -30.41 -16.91 26.23
CA GLN A 153 -30.66 -17.96 27.22
C GLN A 153 -31.43 -17.43 28.43
N GLU A 154 -31.02 -16.27 28.98
CA GLU A 154 -31.69 -15.61 30.09
C GLU A 154 -33.13 -15.22 29.73
N ALA A 155 -33.35 -14.65 28.53
CA ALA A 155 -34.69 -14.33 28.05
C ALA A 155 -35.57 -15.58 27.90
N THR A 156 -34.99 -16.69 27.42
CA THR A 156 -35.71 -17.96 27.30
C THR A 156 -36.10 -18.51 28.66
N GLN A 157 -35.21 -18.45 29.66
CA GLN A 157 -35.50 -18.88 31.02
C GLN A 157 -36.59 -18.01 31.67
N ALA A 158 -36.48 -16.69 31.56
CA ALA A 158 -37.49 -15.76 32.07
C ALA A 158 -38.87 -16.01 31.45
N GLN A 159 -38.92 -16.33 30.15
CA GLN A 159 -40.16 -16.69 29.46
C GLN A 159 -40.76 -18.01 30.01
N GLN A 160 -39.93 -19.01 30.30
CA GLN A 160 -40.38 -20.27 30.91
C GLN A 160 -40.93 -20.05 32.31
N GLU A 161 -40.24 -19.28 33.15
CA GLU A 161 -40.68 -18.94 34.50
C GLU A 161 -41.99 -18.15 34.49
N ALA A 162 -42.12 -17.16 33.60
CA ALA A 162 -43.37 -16.42 33.42
C ALA A 162 -44.53 -17.32 32.98
N THR A 163 -44.26 -18.27 32.09
CA THR A 163 -45.27 -19.24 31.63
C THR A 163 -45.72 -20.15 32.79
N GLN A 164 -44.79 -20.64 33.62
CA GLN A 164 -45.12 -21.45 34.79
C GLN A 164 -45.92 -20.65 35.83
N ALA A 165 -45.54 -19.41 36.11
CA ALA A 165 -46.25 -18.53 37.03
C ALA A 165 -47.68 -18.26 36.54
N GLN A 166 -47.88 -18.05 35.23
CA GLN A 166 -49.21 -17.91 34.63
C GLN A 166 -50.06 -19.18 34.79
N GLN A 167 -49.47 -20.37 34.57
CA GLN A 167 -50.17 -21.65 34.76
C GLN A 167 -50.59 -21.85 36.23
N GLN A 168 -49.70 -21.56 37.18
CA GLN A 168 -50.01 -21.64 38.61
C GLN A 168 -51.11 -20.65 39.01
N ALA A 169 -51.04 -19.40 38.53
CA ALA A 169 -52.07 -18.40 38.79
C ALA A 169 -53.43 -18.82 38.21
N ALA A 170 -53.46 -19.38 37.00
CA ALA A 170 -54.69 -19.89 36.38
C ALA A 170 -55.28 -21.07 37.18
N GLN A 171 -54.44 -22.00 37.65
CA GLN A 171 -54.87 -23.12 38.50
C GLN A 171 -55.42 -22.61 39.84
N ALA A 172 -54.75 -21.66 40.49
CA ALA A 172 -55.20 -21.07 41.74
C ALA A 172 -56.55 -20.36 41.59
N GLN A 173 -56.74 -19.62 40.49
CA GLN A 173 -58.03 -18.99 40.17
C GLN A 173 -59.13 -20.03 39.95
N GLN A 174 -58.83 -21.12 39.24
CA GLN A 174 -59.79 -22.20 39.03
C GLN A 174 -60.18 -22.90 40.34
N GLN A 175 -59.22 -23.17 41.22
CA GLN A 175 -59.46 -23.75 42.54
C GLN A 175 -60.29 -22.81 43.43
N LEU A 176 -59.99 -21.51 43.42
CA LEU A 176 -60.75 -20.51 44.15
C LEU A 176 -62.20 -20.45 43.67
N ALA A 177 -62.42 -20.43 42.34
CA ALA A 177 -63.75 -20.44 41.77
C ALA A 177 -64.53 -21.71 42.17
N GLN A 178 -63.90 -22.89 42.11
CA GLN A 178 -64.52 -24.15 42.57
C GLN A 178 -64.81 -24.15 44.07
N ALA A 179 -63.93 -23.58 44.89
CA ALA A 179 -64.12 -23.49 46.33
C ALA A 179 -65.29 -22.55 46.69
N GLN A 180 -65.40 -21.41 45.99
CA GLN A 180 -66.53 -20.49 46.11
C GLN A 180 -67.85 -21.17 45.71
N GLU A 181 -67.87 -21.85 44.56
CA GLU A 181 -69.07 -22.57 44.10
C GLU A 181 -69.51 -23.66 45.11
N ARG A 182 -68.56 -24.45 45.64
CA ARG A 182 -68.86 -25.45 46.68
C ARG A 182 -69.35 -24.80 47.97
N ALA A 183 -68.75 -23.70 48.40
CA ALA A 183 -69.18 -22.98 49.60
C ALA A 183 -70.61 -22.45 49.44
N GLU A 184 -70.95 -21.89 48.28
CA GLU A 184 -72.30 -21.44 47.96
C GLU A 184 -73.31 -22.60 47.95
N GLN A 185 -72.97 -23.74 47.33
CA GLN A 185 -73.81 -24.93 47.33
C GLN A 185 -74.05 -25.48 48.75
N LEU A 186 -73.01 -25.49 49.58
CA LEU A 186 -73.08 -25.97 50.96
C LEU A 186 -73.92 -25.04 51.82
N ALA A 187 -73.74 -23.72 51.69
CA ALA A 187 -74.55 -22.70 52.33
C ALA A 187 -76.04 -22.81 51.91
N ALA A 188 -76.31 -23.02 50.63
CA ALA A 188 -77.68 -23.25 50.13
C ALA A 188 -78.31 -24.51 50.76
N ARG A 189 -77.53 -25.58 50.93
CA ARG A 189 -78.00 -26.83 51.55
C ARG A 189 -78.24 -26.69 53.06
N LEU A 190 -77.39 -25.95 53.78
CA LEU A 190 -77.59 -25.63 55.19
C LEU A 190 -78.87 -24.81 55.41
N ARG A 191 -79.11 -23.78 54.58
CA ARG A 191 -80.37 -23.01 54.60
C ARG A 191 -81.60 -23.90 54.36
N ALA A 192 -81.51 -24.86 53.44
CA ALA A 192 -82.60 -25.81 53.17
C ALA A 192 -82.90 -26.76 54.36
N MET A 193 -81.92 -26.98 55.26
CA MET A 193 -82.09 -27.74 56.49
C MET A 193 -82.49 -26.87 57.71
N GLY A 194 -82.72 -25.57 57.51
CA GLY A 194 -83.16 -24.64 58.56
C GLY A 194 -82.03 -24.13 59.47
N VAL A 195 -80.77 -24.32 59.10
CA VAL A 195 -79.59 -23.80 59.82
C VAL A 195 -79.08 -22.55 59.12
N ASP A 196 -78.90 -21.46 59.87
CA ASP A 196 -78.33 -20.21 59.38
C ASP A 196 -76.81 -20.38 59.17
N PRO A 197 -76.28 -20.30 57.93
CA PRO A 197 -74.86 -20.51 57.65
C PRO A 197 -73.93 -19.47 58.26
N ASP A 198 -74.44 -18.28 58.60
CA ASP A 198 -73.64 -17.17 59.15
C ASP A 198 -73.51 -17.21 60.68
N GLN A 199 -74.09 -18.23 61.34
CA GLN A 199 -74.07 -18.41 62.80
C GLN A 199 -73.33 -19.66 63.29
N VAL A 200 -72.61 -20.35 62.40
CA VAL A 200 -71.79 -21.54 62.70
C VAL A 200 -70.32 -21.21 62.53
#